data_AF-A0A9X7SWH9-F1
#
_entry.id   AF-A0A9X7SWH9-F1
#
_cell.length_a   1.000
_cell.length_b   1.000
_cell.length_c   1.000
_cell.angle_alpha   90.00
_cell.angle_beta   90.00
_cell.angle_gamma   90.00
#
_symmetry.space_group_name_H-M   'P 1'
#
loop_
_entity.id
_entity.type
_entity.pdbx_description
1 polymer ?
#
loop_
_entity_poly.entity_id
_entity_poly.type
_entity_poly.pdbx_seq_one_letter_code
_entity_poly.pdbx_strand_id
1 'polypeptide(L)'
;MYVQVTGDPHNQRVVVMGEPLSSCQEDGYYLLPGRLVAALKPEDLPVGMAFRLQGALPSGYGFYREDSVVFRRRNDSSALWIEVTSTYVISEWDGLFSLDATVQARRAVIEQHPQLAFVLCEKKEQVVRLRYGFMWSSEEETDLESALEAICDTVFEVEARGNARLWPGYDNCFDEY
;
A
#
# COMPACT_ATOMS: atom_id res chain seq x y z
N MET A 1 -19.25 -6.92 16.70
CA MET A 1 -19.21 -6.20 15.40
C MET A 1 -18.23 -5.05 15.56
N TYR A 2 -17.03 -5.19 15.00
CA TYR A 2 -15.93 -4.25 15.20
C TYR A 2 -16.00 -3.03 14.27
N VAL A 3 -16.58 -3.20 13.08
CA VAL A 3 -16.81 -2.11 12.12
C VAL A 3 -18.31 -1.92 11.89
N GLN A 4 -18.75 -0.66 11.91
CA GLN A 4 -20.14 -0.27 11.66
C GLN A 4 -20.18 0.76 10.54
N VAL A 5 -21.04 0.54 9.55
CA VAL A 5 -21.30 1.48 8.47
C VAL A 5 -22.71 1.99 8.59
N THR A 6 -22.88 3.31 8.60
CA THR A 6 -24.18 3.99 8.67
C THR A 6 -24.25 5.09 7.62
N GLY A 7 -25.46 5.54 7.27
CA GLY A 7 -25.67 6.59 6.26
C GLY A 7 -26.00 6.05 4.87
N ASP A 8 -26.24 6.97 3.95
CA ASP A 8 -26.49 6.66 2.54
C ASP A 8 -25.16 6.51 1.76
N PRO A 9 -25.15 5.95 0.53
CA PRO A 9 -23.91 5.74 -0.24
C PRO A 9 -23.09 7.02 -0.52
N HIS A 10 -23.68 8.20 -0.43
CA HIS A 10 -23.01 9.48 -0.68
C HIS A 10 -22.54 10.15 0.62
N ASN A 11 -23.01 9.68 1.78
CA ASN A 11 -22.70 10.21 3.09
C ASN A 11 -22.53 9.07 4.12
N GLN A 12 -21.66 8.12 3.77
CA GLN A 12 -21.35 7.00 4.64
C GLN A 12 -20.47 7.44 5.82
N ARG A 13 -20.78 6.91 6.99
CA ARG A 13 -19.99 7.05 8.21
C ARG A 13 -19.53 5.68 8.66
N VAL A 14 -18.21 5.53 8.79
CA VAL A 14 -17.57 4.30 9.28
C VAL A 14 -17.13 4.51 10.72
N VAL A 15 -17.49 3.57 11.58
CA VAL A 15 -17.08 3.53 12.98
C VAL A 15 -16.35 2.22 13.22
N VAL A 16 -15.14 2.30 13.77
CA VAL A 16 -14.32 1.14 14.13
C VAL A 16 -14.13 1.15 15.64
N MET A 17 -14.50 0.07 16.31
CA MET A 17 -14.39 -0.04 17.78
C MET A 17 -15.08 1.10 18.55
N GLY A 18 -16.17 1.66 18.00
CA GLY A 18 -16.87 2.80 18.58
C GLY A 18 -16.26 4.17 18.23
N GLU A 19 -15.13 4.21 17.53
CA GLU A 19 -14.46 5.43 17.09
C GLU A 19 -14.85 5.77 15.64
N PRO A 20 -15.39 6.97 15.36
CA PRO A 20 -15.68 7.38 13.99
C PRO A 20 -14.38 7.65 13.21
N LEU A 21 -14.28 7.07 12.03
CA LEU A 21 -13.15 7.33 11.14
C LEU A 21 -13.33 8.66 10.42
N SER A 22 -12.21 9.35 10.19
CA SER A 22 -12.17 10.50 9.29
C SER A 22 -12.18 10.01 7.84
N SER A 23 -12.99 10.61 6.99
CA SER A 23 -12.99 10.34 5.55
C SER A 23 -12.21 11.41 4.80
N CYS A 24 -11.44 11.00 3.80
CA CYS A 24 -10.93 11.89 2.77
C CYS A 24 -11.83 11.77 1.56
N GLN A 25 -12.83 12.65 1.44
CA GLN A 25 -13.84 12.55 0.37
C GLN A 25 -13.25 12.77 -1.03
N GLU A 26 -12.21 13.61 -1.14
CA GLU A 26 -11.53 13.88 -2.43
C GLU A 26 -10.82 12.63 -2.98
N ASP A 27 -10.23 11.83 -2.10
CA ASP A 27 -9.47 10.63 -2.47
C ASP A 27 -10.26 9.31 -2.30
N GLY A 28 -11.45 9.37 -1.71
CA GLY A 28 -12.38 8.24 -1.59
C GLY A 28 -11.97 7.15 -0.59
N TYR A 29 -11.23 7.47 0.47
CA TYR A 29 -10.84 6.51 1.53
C TYR A 29 -11.13 7.01 2.95
N TYR A 30 -11.19 6.06 3.89
CA TYR A 30 -11.23 6.32 5.33
C TYR A 30 -9.86 6.16 5.96
N LEU A 31 -9.52 7.03 6.90
CA LEU A 31 -8.29 6.91 7.69
C LEU A 31 -8.52 5.90 8.81
N LEU A 32 -7.80 4.77 8.77
CA LEU A 32 -7.81 3.75 9.81
C LEU A 32 -6.60 3.95 10.72
N PRO A 33 -6.79 4.36 11.99
CA PRO A 33 -5.69 4.48 12.94
C PRO A 33 -5.03 3.13 13.19
N GLY A 34 -3.69 3.08 13.14
CA GLY A 34 -2.94 1.83 13.32
C GLY A 34 -3.23 1.11 14.63
N ARG A 35 -3.44 1.86 15.74
CA ARG A 35 -3.83 1.27 17.05
C ARG A 35 -5.09 0.40 17.02
N LEU A 36 -5.95 0.56 16.01
CA LEU A 36 -7.20 -0.18 15.88
C LEU A 36 -7.05 -1.45 15.02
N VAL A 37 -5.91 -1.60 14.32
CA VAL A 37 -5.70 -2.66 13.33
C VAL A 37 -5.63 -4.04 13.99
N ALA A 38 -4.93 -4.21 15.11
CA ALA A 38 -4.75 -5.51 15.78
C ALA A 38 -6.07 -6.19 16.18
N ALA A 39 -7.15 -5.41 16.34
CA ALA A 39 -8.47 -5.93 16.73
C ALA A 39 -9.31 -6.38 15.53
N LEU A 40 -8.82 -6.19 14.31
CA LEU A 40 -9.57 -6.42 13.07
C LEU A 40 -8.98 -7.60 12.30
N LYS A 41 -9.84 -8.28 11.55
CA LYS A 41 -9.47 -9.16 10.44
C LYS A 41 -9.79 -8.48 9.11
N PRO A 42 -9.18 -8.92 7.99
CA PRO A 42 -9.57 -8.46 6.65
C PRO A 42 -11.08 -8.59 6.38
N GLU A 43 -11.72 -9.63 6.91
CA GLU A 43 -13.16 -9.88 6.78
C GLU A 43 -14.06 -8.96 7.63
N ASP A 44 -13.52 -8.26 8.62
CA ASP A 44 -14.26 -7.23 9.35
C ASP A 44 -14.44 -5.95 8.54
N LEU A 45 -13.63 -5.77 7.48
CA LEU A 45 -13.71 -4.61 6.60
C LEU A 45 -14.96 -4.71 5.69
N PRO A 46 -15.73 -3.62 5.54
CA PRO A 46 -16.82 -3.55 4.58
C PRO A 46 -16.31 -3.71 3.14
N VAL A 47 -17.01 -4.52 2.36
CA VAL A 47 -16.68 -4.74 0.95
C VAL A 47 -16.77 -3.43 0.16
N GLY A 48 -15.75 -3.16 -0.66
CA GLY A 48 -15.68 -2.01 -1.54
C GLY A 48 -15.25 -0.70 -0.89
N MET A 49 -15.20 -0.63 0.45
CA MET A 49 -14.70 0.55 1.16
C MET A 49 -13.17 0.57 1.21
N ALA A 50 -12.59 1.72 0.87
CA ALA A 50 -11.16 1.94 0.89
C ALA A 50 -10.71 2.53 2.23
N PHE A 51 -9.59 2.01 2.71
CA PHE A 51 -8.96 2.42 3.96
C PHE A 51 -7.49 2.78 3.69
N ARG A 52 -7.00 3.80 4.37
CA ARG A 52 -5.59 4.17 4.43
C ARG A 52 -5.14 4.11 5.88
N LEU A 53 -4.00 3.44 6.12
CA LEU A 53 -3.41 3.41 7.44
C LEU A 53 -3.01 4.82 7.88
N GLN A 54 -3.40 5.21 9.10
CA GLN A 54 -2.97 6.45 9.74
C GLN A 54 -2.01 6.13 10.89
N GLY A 55 -0.77 6.59 10.76
CA GLY A 55 0.32 6.30 11.69
C GLY A 55 0.96 4.94 11.42
N ALA A 56 1.67 4.41 12.42
CA ALA A 56 2.28 3.09 12.38
C ALA A 56 1.32 2.02 12.90
N LEU A 57 1.57 0.77 12.50
CA LEU A 57 0.99 -0.43 13.09
C LEU A 57 1.40 -0.56 14.58
N PRO A 58 0.64 -1.29 15.40
CA PRO A 58 0.98 -1.54 16.80
C PRO A 58 2.37 -2.15 17.02
N SER A 59 2.83 -3.01 16.10
CA SER A 59 4.19 -3.55 16.07
C SER A 59 5.29 -2.50 15.83
N GLY A 60 4.93 -1.30 15.40
CA GLY A 60 5.84 -0.24 14.98
C GLY A 60 6.15 -0.23 13.49
N TYR A 61 5.67 -1.23 12.74
CA TYR A 61 5.77 -1.26 11.27
C TYR A 61 4.95 -0.13 10.63
N GLY A 62 5.34 0.29 9.44
CA GLY A 62 4.62 1.31 8.71
C GLY A 62 5.20 1.51 7.32
N PHE A 63 4.50 2.33 6.54
CA PHE A 63 4.95 2.70 5.20
C PHE A 63 5.92 3.88 5.26
N TYR A 64 6.76 4.01 4.23
CA TYR A 64 7.60 5.19 4.07
C TYR A 64 6.76 6.46 3.92
N ARG A 65 7.36 7.61 4.19
CA ARG A 65 6.63 8.89 4.22
C ARG A 65 6.10 9.27 2.83
N GLU A 66 6.84 8.91 1.80
CA GLU A 66 6.53 9.07 0.39
C GLU A 66 5.44 8.10 -0.10
N ASP A 67 5.16 7.03 0.66
CA ASP A 67 4.22 5.99 0.28
C ASP A 67 2.83 6.23 0.87
N SER A 68 1.84 6.20 -0.01
CA SER A 68 0.44 6.14 0.37
C SER A 68 -0.12 4.79 -0.02
N VAL A 69 -0.48 3.98 1.00
CA VAL A 69 -1.08 2.67 0.79
C VAL A 69 -2.56 2.70 1.15
N VAL A 70 -3.38 2.38 0.15
CA VAL A 70 -4.83 2.25 0.27
C VAL A 70 -5.19 0.80 0.05
N PHE A 71 -5.97 0.23 0.96
CA PHE A 71 -6.42 -1.15 0.88
C PHE A 71 -7.93 -1.22 0.99
N ARG A 72 -8.53 -2.22 0.33
CA ARG A 72 -9.97 -2.47 0.40
C ARG A 72 -10.26 -3.96 0.27
N ARG A 73 -11.30 -4.42 0.95
CA ARG A 73 -11.85 -5.75 0.74
C ARG A 73 -12.64 -5.78 -0.56
N ARG A 74 -12.34 -6.70 -1.47
CA ARG A 74 -12.95 -6.70 -2.82
C ARG A 74 -14.29 -7.43 -2.89
N ASN A 75 -14.45 -8.49 -2.12
CA ASN A 75 -15.60 -9.37 -2.11
C ASN A 75 -15.74 -9.99 -0.71
N ASP A 76 -16.66 -10.94 -0.53
CA ASP A 76 -16.86 -11.61 0.77
C ASP A 76 -15.70 -12.52 1.21
N SER A 77 -14.53 -12.50 0.55
CA SER A 77 -13.32 -13.20 0.99
C SER A 77 -12.44 -12.34 1.92
N SER A 78 -11.38 -12.94 2.47
CA SER A 78 -10.30 -12.26 3.20
C SER A 78 -9.31 -11.52 2.28
N ALA A 79 -9.49 -11.58 0.96
CA ALA A 79 -8.58 -10.96 0.01
C ALA A 79 -8.71 -9.43 0.00
N LEU A 80 -7.57 -8.76 -0.05
CA LEU A 80 -7.45 -7.31 -0.09
C LEU A 80 -6.93 -6.87 -1.46
N TRP A 81 -7.56 -5.84 -2.02
CA TRP A 81 -6.98 -5.06 -3.10
C TRP A 81 -6.10 -3.97 -2.48
N ILE A 82 -4.83 -3.98 -2.85
CA ILE A 82 -3.83 -3.03 -2.35
C ILE A 82 -3.46 -2.09 -3.48
N GLU A 83 -3.43 -0.81 -3.17
CA GLU A 83 -2.95 0.24 -4.04
C GLU A 83 -1.89 1.06 -3.31
N VAL A 84 -0.70 1.14 -3.90
CA VAL A 84 0.43 1.89 -3.39
C VAL A 84 0.71 3.05 -4.34
N THR A 85 0.89 4.24 -3.79
CA THR A 85 1.36 5.41 -4.51
C THR A 85 2.60 5.96 -3.83
N SER A 86 3.76 5.77 -4.45
CA SER A 86 5.01 6.41 -4.05
C SER A 86 5.12 7.77 -4.73
N THR A 87 5.28 8.84 -3.96
CA THR A 87 5.35 10.22 -4.45
C THR A 87 6.71 10.84 -4.15
N TYR A 88 7.46 11.17 -5.19
CA TYR A 88 8.79 11.78 -5.08
C TYR A 88 8.74 13.24 -5.55
N VAL A 89 9.20 14.17 -4.71
CA VAL A 89 9.37 15.58 -5.08
C VAL A 89 10.74 15.75 -5.73
N ILE A 90 10.76 16.21 -6.99
CA ILE A 90 11.98 16.26 -7.81
C ILE A 90 13.05 17.16 -7.16
N SER A 91 12.65 18.30 -6.60
CA SER A 91 13.57 19.24 -5.95
C SER A 91 14.12 18.76 -4.60
N GLU A 92 13.47 17.77 -3.99
CA GLU A 92 13.86 17.20 -2.69
C GLU A 92 14.60 15.87 -2.85
N TRP A 93 14.78 15.40 -4.09
CA TRP A 93 15.46 14.14 -4.35
C TRP A 93 16.93 14.20 -3.93
N ASP A 94 17.29 13.36 -2.96
CA ASP A 94 18.62 13.25 -2.37
C ASP A 94 19.25 11.85 -2.54
N GLY A 95 18.62 10.99 -3.33
CA GLY A 95 19.10 9.63 -3.58
C GLY A 95 20.41 9.58 -4.38
N LEU A 96 21.17 8.51 -4.17
CA LEU A 96 22.48 8.27 -4.81
C LEU A 96 22.39 8.19 -6.35
N PHE A 97 21.28 7.66 -6.86
CA PHE A 97 21.02 7.52 -8.29
C PHE A 97 19.99 8.56 -8.74
N SER A 98 19.91 8.82 -10.04
CA SER A 98 18.90 9.76 -10.55
C SER A 98 17.49 9.24 -10.25
N LEU A 99 16.57 10.15 -9.92
CA LEU A 99 15.18 9.80 -9.64
C LEU A 99 14.54 8.98 -10.78
N ASP A 100 14.82 9.37 -12.03
CA ASP A 100 14.32 8.63 -13.19
C ASP A 100 14.84 7.19 -13.21
N ALA A 101 16.13 6.96 -12.96
CA ALA A 101 16.69 5.61 -12.91
C ALA A 101 16.06 4.80 -11.76
N THR A 102 15.93 5.39 -10.57
CA THR A 102 15.32 4.73 -9.41
C THR A 102 13.87 4.34 -9.68
N VAL A 103 13.07 5.24 -10.25
CA VAL A 103 11.67 4.95 -10.57
C VAL A 103 11.55 3.85 -11.62
N GLN A 104 12.40 3.86 -12.66
CA GLN A 104 12.40 2.77 -13.65
C GLN A 104 12.81 1.43 -13.04
N ALA A 105 13.82 1.41 -12.19
CA ALA A 105 14.28 0.18 -11.54
C ALA A 105 13.21 -0.42 -10.61
N ARG A 106 12.56 0.41 -9.79
CA ARG A 106 11.43 -0.01 -8.94
C ARG A 106 10.24 -0.49 -9.77
N ARG A 107 9.88 0.26 -10.83
CA ARG A 107 8.83 -0.15 -11.77
C ARG A 107 9.09 -1.52 -12.36
N ALA A 108 10.32 -1.79 -12.81
CA ALA A 108 10.67 -3.06 -13.42
C ALA A 108 10.65 -4.23 -12.41
N VAL A 109 10.78 -3.98 -11.10
CA VAL A 109 10.53 -5.00 -10.05
C VAL A 109 9.03 -5.22 -9.86
N ILE A 110 8.26 -4.14 -9.79
CA ILE A 110 6.79 -4.20 -9.65
C ILE A 110 6.17 -4.99 -10.81
N GLU A 111 6.64 -4.76 -12.04
CA GLU A 111 6.19 -5.46 -13.26
C GLU A 111 6.42 -6.98 -13.20
N GLN A 112 7.32 -7.46 -12.34
CA GLN A 112 7.61 -8.88 -12.13
C GLN A 112 6.81 -9.49 -10.95
N HIS A 113 6.05 -8.68 -10.20
CA HIS A 113 5.33 -9.17 -9.03
C HIS A 113 4.17 -10.10 -9.46
N PRO A 114 4.08 -11.32 -8.92
CA PRO A 114 3.13 -12.33 -9.42
C PRO A 114 1.66 -11.95 -9.24
N GLN A 115 1.37 -11.12 -8.23
CA GLN A 115 0.01 -10.65 -7.92
C GLN A 115 -0.27 -9.23 -8.47
N LEU A 116 0.60 -8.72 -9.35
CA LEU A 116 0.42 -7.39 -9.94
C LEU A 116 -0.88 -7.31 -10.73
N ALA A 117 -1.65 -6.27 -10.45
CA ALA A 117 -2.83 -5.93 -11.22
C ALA A 117 -2.58 -4.76 -12.17
N PHE A 118 -1.83 -3.74 -11.73
CA PHE A 118 -1.46 -2.62 -12.57
C PHE A 118 -0.23 -1.89 -12.04
N VAL A 119 0.44 -1.16 -12.94
CA VAL A 119 1.48 -0.19 -12.62
C VAL A 119 1.36 1.00 -13.56
N LEU A 120 1.49 2.20 -13.01
CA LEU A 120 1.37 3.48 -13.68
C LEU A 120 2.46 4.41 -13.16
N CYS A 121 3.12 5.11 -14.07
CA CYS A 121 4.11 6.12 -13.74
C CYS A 121 3.66 7.47 -14.32
N GLU A 122 3.49 8.45 -13.45
CA GLU A 122 3.13 9.82 -13.81
C GLU A 122 4.30 10.74 -13.48
N LYS A 123 4.83 11.43 -14.50
CA LYS A 123 5.86 12.45 -14.33
C LYS A 123 5.26 13.82 -14.62
N LYS A 124 5.27 14.70 -13.62
CA LYS A 124 4.93 16.13 -13.73
C LYS A 124 6.19 16.97 -13.50
N GLU A 125 6.10 18.28 -13.70
CA GLU A 125 7.25 19.19 -13.59
C GLU A 125 7.96 19.14 -12.23
N GLN A 126 7.24 18.91 -11.14
CA GLN A 126 7.76 18.96 -9.77
C GLN A 126 7.73 17.61 -9.04
N VAL A 127 7.01 16.62 -9.57
CA VAL A 127 6.70 15.38 -8.85
C VAL A 127 6.71 14.20 -9.82
N VAL A 128 7.28 13.08 -9.37
CA VAL A 128 7.12 11.77 -10.01
C VAL A 128 6.27 10.89 -9.08
N ARG A 129 5.23 10.26 -9.64
CA ARG A 129 4.37 9.30 -8.92
C ARG A 129 4.47 7.93 -9.56
N LEU A 130 4.76 6.94 -8.74
CA LEU A 130 4.70 5.53 -9.10
C LEU A 130 3.49 4.92 -8.39
N ARG A 131 2.46 4.59 -9.14
CA ARG A 131 1.21 4.01 -8.62
C ARG A 131 1.09 2.59 -9.10
N TYR A 132 0.86 1.66 -8.20
CA TYR A 132 0.71 0.25 -8.53
C TYR A 132 -0.26 -0.43 -7.60
N GLY A 133 -0.84 -1.53 -8.06
CA GLY A 133 -1.74 -2.29 -7.23
C GLY A 133 -1.59 -3.78 -7.44
N PHE A 134 -1.83 -4.52 -6.37
CA PHE A 134 -1.74 -5.97 -6.33
C PHE A 134 -2.85 -6.54 -5.45
N MET A 135 -3.17 -7.80 -5.68
CA MET A 135 -4.07 -8.56 -4.82
C MET A 135 -3.28 -9.23 -3.72
N TRP A 136 -3.67 -9.00 -2.46
CA TRP A 136 -3.15 -9.75 -1.32
C TRP A 136 -4.20 -10.75 -0.83
N SER A 137 -3.76 -11.95 -0.48
CA SER A 137 -4.60 -12.99 0.12
C SER A 137 -3.75 -13.95 0.94
N SER A 138 -4.30 -14.49 2.02
CA SER A 138 -3.73 -15.57 2.81
C SER A 138 -4.63 -16.80 2.77
N GLU A 139 -4.02 -17.99 2.74
CA GLU A 139 -4.73 -19.26 2.93
C GLU A 139 -5.05 -19.52 4.40
N GLU A 140 -4.32 -18.86 5.31
CA GLU A 140 -4.50 -18.96 6.75
C GLU A 140 -5.37 -17.82 7.29
N GLU A 141 -6.05 -18.09 8.40
CA GLU A 141 -6.74 -17.04 9.14
C GLU A 141 -5.71 -16.07 9.72
N THR A 142 -5.82 -14.80 9.32
CA THR A 142 -4.82 -13.77 9.59
C THR A 142 -5.53 -12.50 10.06
N ASP A 143 -5.00 -11.88 11.11
CA ASP A 143 -5.43 -10.55 11.53
C ASP A 143 -4.98 -9.47 10.53
N LEU A 144 -5.61 -8.30 10.59
CA LEU A 144 -5.33 -7.22 9.66
C LEU A 144 -3.94 -6.63 9.88
N GLU A 145 -3.36 -6.74 11.08
CA GLU A 145 -2.01 -6.25 11.37
C GLU A 145 -0.99 -7.05 10.58
N SER A 146 -1.00 -8.37 10.72
CA SER A 146 -0.13 -9.29 10.00
C SER A 146 -0.30 -9.17 8.48
N ALA A 147 -1.52 -8.94 7.99
CA ALA A 147 -1.77 -8.67 6.57
C ALA A 147 -1.07 -7.37 6.11
N LEU A 148 -1.19 -6.29 6.89
CA LEU A 148 -0.56 -5.01 6.59
C LEU A 148 0.95 -5.05 6.75
N GLU A 149 1.50 -5.85 7.65
CA GLU A 149 2.94 -6.12 7.76
C GLU A 149 3.47 -6.81 6.51
N ALA A 150 2.80 -7.86 6.03
CA ALA A 150 3.18 -8.52 4.77
C ALA A 150 3.14 -7.55 3.57
N ILE A 151 2.19 -6.61 3.56
CA ILE A 151 2.11 -5.55 2.56
C ILE A 151 3.26 -4.54 2.71
N CYS A 152 3.66 -4.19 3.94
CA CYS A 152 4.86 -3.37 4.19
C CYS A 152 6.11 -4.09 3.65
N ASP A 153 6.28 -5.38 3.94
CA ASP A 153 7.39 -6.18 3.47
C ASP A 153 7.46 -6.20 1.94
N THR A 154 6.32 -6.30 1.26
CA THR A 154 6.24 -6.24 -0.20
C THR A 154 6.72 -4.89 -0.74
N VAL A 155 6.29 -3.79 -0.13
CA VAL A 155 6.71 -2.43 -0.52
C VAL A 155 8.21 -2.24 -0.27
N PHE A 156 8.72 -2.72 0.86
CA PHE A 156 10.14 -2.68 1.19
C PHE A 156 10.98 -3.53 0.24
N GLU A 157 10.49 -4.70 -0.16
CA GLU A 157 11.17 -5.57 -1.14
C GLU A 157 11.27 -4.89 -2.51
N VAL A 158 10.19 -4.25 -2.98
CA VAL A 158 10.18 -3.48 -4.22
C VAL A 158 11.27 -2.40 -4.20
N GLU A 159 11.38 -1.67 -3.10
CA GLU A 159 12.42 -0.68 -2.92
C GLU A 159 13.83 -1.32 -2.91
N ALA A 160 14.04 -2.34 -2.08
CA ALA A 160 15.34 -2.97 -1.91
C ALA A 160 15.86 -3.57 -3.23
N ARG A 161 15.01 -4.34 -3.93
CA ARG A 161 15.35 -4.94 -5.23
C ARG A 161 15.50 -3.87 -6.31
N GLY A 162 14.65 -2.84 -6.30
CA GLY A 162 14.76 -1.71 -7.23
C GLY A 162 16.10 -0.99 -7.08
N ASN A 163 16.50 -0.70 -5.84
CA ASN A 163 17.80 -0.08 -5.54
C ASN A 163 18.95 -1.01 -5.93
N ALA A 164 18.83 -2.32 -5.69
CA ALA A 164 19.88 -3.27 -5.99
C ALA A 164 20.19 -3.34 -7.51
N ARG A 165 19.17 -3.21 -8.37
CA ARG A 165 19.32 -3.13 -9.84
C ARG A 165 20.06 -1.91 -10.35
N LEU A 166 20.21 -0.86 -9.54
CA LEU A 166 20.94 0.35 -9.92
C LEU A 166 22.46 0.18 -9.78
N TRP A 167 22.91 -0.83 -9.04
CA TRP A 167 24.32 -1.09 -8.84
C TRP A 167 24.94 -1.83 -10.04
N PRO A 168 26.13 -1.40 -10.51
CA PRO A 168 26.85 -2.11 -11.56
C PRO A 168 27.10 -3.57 -11.16
N GLY A 169 26.67 -4.52 -12.00
CA GLY A 169 26.91 -5.96 -11.82
C GLY A 169 25.75 -6.76 -11.21
N TYR A 170 24.62 -6.13 -10.88
CA TYR A 170 23.46 -6.83 -10.30
C TYR A 170 22.78 -7.83 -11.26
N ASP A 171 22.82 -7.57 -12.58
CA ASP A 171 22.26 -8.49 -13.58
C ASP A 171 22.97 -9.86 -13.60
N ASN A 172 24.21 -9.97 -13.08
CA ASN A 172 24.94 -11.24 -13.02
C ASN A 172 24.51 -12.16 -11.86
N CYS A 173 23.53 -11.78 -11.04
CA CYS A 173 23.17 -12.53 -9.83
C CYS A 173 21.79 -13.22 -9.88
N PHE A 174 20.96 -12.96 -10.90
CA PHE A 174 19.59 -13.50 -10.96
C PHE A 174 19.26 -14.26 -12.26
N ASP A 175 20.22 -14.41 -13.19
CA ASP A 175 20.05 -15.19 -14.43
C ASP A 175 20.30 -16.72 -14.25
N GLU A 176 20.44 -17.20 -13.02
CA GLU A 176 20.61 -18.62 -12.72
C GLU A 176 19.48 -19.20 -11.84
N TYR A 177 18.22 -19.20 -12.28
CA TYR A 177 17.22 -20.19 -11.80
C TYR A 177 16.12 -20.47 -12.84
#